data_AF-A0A7K2XMK6-F1
#
_entry.id   AF-A0A7K2XMK6-F1
#
_cell.length_a   1.000
_cell.length_b   1.000
_cell.length_c   1.000
_cell.angle_alpha   90.00
_cell.angle_beta   90.00
_cell.angle_gamma   90.00
#
_symmetry.space_group_name_H-M   'P 1'
#
loop_
_entity.id
_entity.type
_entity.pdbx_description
1 polymer ?
#
loop_
_entity_poly.entity_id
_entity_poly.type
_entity_poly.pdbx_seq_one_letter_code
_entity_poly.pdbx_strand_id
1 'polypeptide(L)'
;VLVLGGGDAEVRPVGVVLAVVSAAGYAAITLLTRRLGRAGGGADALTTTTWAFAIGAAGLLPAALAEGLVPHTGEPVGVLLLLGYVAAVPTALAYALYFAGAAVVRAATVSVIMLLEPVSAALIAVSLLGERLTAAIVLGTLLLLAAVTGLAFAETRTAVERRREAAVA
;
A
#
# COMPACT_ATOMS: atom_id res chain seq x y z
N VAL A 1 3.49 14.02 -7.69
CA VAL A 1 4.45 15.04 -8.18
C VAL A 1 4.86 14.85 -9.66
N LEU A 2 4.61 13.70 -10.30
CA LEU A 2 5.16 13.36 -11.63
C LEU A 2 4.46 13.91 -12.89
N VAL A 3 3.40 14.73 -12.81
CA VAL A 3 2.71 15.19 -14.05
C VAL A 3 2.54 16.70 -14.17
N LEU A 4 2.57 17.48 -13.07
CA LEU A 4 2.25 18.91 -13.13
C LEU A 4 3.16 19.81 -12.25
N GLY A 5 4.37 19.36 -11.93
CA GLY A 5 5.30 20.08 -11.05
C GLY A 5 6.61 20.47 -11.73
N GLY A 6 6.62 21.64 -12.37
CA GLY A 6 7.77 22.50 -12.72
C GLY A 6 9.18 21.90 -12.84
N GLY A 7 9.60 21.60 -14.06
CA GLY A 7 10.98 21.36 -14.48
C GLY A 7 11.03 20.62 -15.80
N ASP A 8 12.12 20.75 -16.56
CA ASP A 8 12.42 20.01 -17.80
C ASP A 8 12.62 18.49 -17.55
N ALA A 9 11.63 17.85 -16.93
CA ALA A 9 11.62 16.42 -16.68
C ALA A 9 11.14 15.70 -17.94
N GLU A 10 12.08 15.25 -18.77
CA GLU A 10 11.78 14.38 -19.91
C GLU A 10 11.11 13.09 -19.42
N VAL A 11 9.88 12.85 -19.89
CA VAL A 11 9.16 11.61 -19.62
C VAL A 11 9.82 10.49 -20.41
N ARG A 12 10.54 9.60 -19.72
CA ARG A 12 11.13 8.42 -20.34
C ARG A 12 10.06 7.34 -20.59
N PRO A 13 9.72 6.99 -21.83
CA PRO A 13 8.63 6.05 -22.13
C PRO A 13 8.88 4.66 -21.55
N VAL A 14 10.16 4.23 -21.45
CA VAL A 14 10.53 2.97 -20.80
C VAL A 14 10.12 2.95 -19.32
N GLY A 15 10.25 4.08 -18.61
CA GLY A 15 9.83 4.18 -17.21
C GLY A 15 8.31 4.06 -17.06
N VAL A 16 7.56 4.62 -18.00
CA VAL A 16 6.10 4.50 -18.05
C VAL A 16 5.67 3.05 -18.27
N VAL A 17 6.29 2.34 -19.21
CA VAL A 17 6.01 0.92 -19.46
C VAL A 17 6.31 0.08 -18.22
N LEU A 18 7.47 0.29 -17.57
CA LEU A 18 7.84 -0.40 -16.33
C LEU A 18 6.85 -0.12 -15.20
N ALA A 19 6.39 1.12 -15.05
CA ALA A 19 5.38 1.49 -14.05
C ALA A 19 4.03 0.78 -14.32
N VAL A 20 3.59 0.70 -15.58
CA VAL A 20 2.37 -0.01 -15.96
C VAL A 20 2.50 -1.51 -15.71
N VAL A 21 3.64 -2.12 -16.03
CA VAL A 21 3.91 -3.53 -15.74
C VAL A 21 3.89 -3.79 -14.23
N SER A 22 4.51 -2.91 -13.43
CA SER A 22 4.46 -2.99 -11.96
C SER A 22 3.02 -2.89 -11.44
N ALA A 23 2.23 -1.95 -11.96
CA ALA A 23 0.83 -1.78 -11.56
C ALA A 23 -0.04 -3.00 -11.92
N ALA A 24 0.17 -3.57 -13.12
CA ALA A 24 -0.50 -4.79 -13.55
C ALA A 24 -0.12 -6.00 -12.67
N GLY A 25 1.16 -6.13 -12.31
CA GLY A 25 1.63 -7.14 -11.36
C GLY A 25 0.96 -7.00 -9.98
N TYR A 26 0.87 -5.77 -9.46
CA TYR A 26 0.18 -5.50 -8.20
C TYR A 26 -1.32 -5.81 -8.26
N ALA A 27 -1.98 -5.49 -9.37
CA ALA A 27 -3.38 -5.85 -9.57
C ALA A 27 -3.57 -7.37 -9.65
N ALA A 28 -2.68 -8.08 -10.35
CA ALA A 28 -2.71 -9.53 -10.48
C ALA A 28 -2.55 -10.24 -9.13
N ILE A 29 -1.55 -9.83 -8.32
CA ILE A 29 -1.36 -10.42 -6.99
C ILE A 29 -2.55 -10.12 -6.08
N THR A 30 -3.11 -8.90 -6.13
CA THR A 30 -4.30 -8.53 -5.36
C THR A 30 -5.50 -9.42 -5.72
N LEU A 31 -5.71 -9.66 -7.02
CA LEU A 31 -6.79 -10.52 -7.49
C LEU A 31 -6.57 -11.98 -7.11
N LEU A 32 -5.33 -12.48 -7.22
CA LEU A 32 -4.97 -13.85 -6.88
C LEU A 32 -5.15 -14.10 -5.38
N THR A 33 -4.67 -13.21 -4.52
CA THR A 33 -4.86 -13.27 -3.06
C THR A 33 -6.35 -13.26 -2.71
N ARG A 34 -7.16 -12.43 -3.36
CA ARG A 34 -8.63 -12.44 -3.19
C ARG A 34 -9.28 -13.73 -3.67
N ARG A 35 -8.77 -14.39 -4.72
CA ARG A 35 -9.29 -15.67 -5.22
C ARG A 35 -8.95 -16.80 -4.26
N LEU A 36 -7.70 -16.87 -3.83
CA LEU A 36 -7.20 -17.87 -2.88
C LEU A 36 -7.89 -17.76 -1.52
N GLY A 37 -8.06 -16.54 -0.99
CA GLY A 37 -8.75 -16.30 0.28
C GLY A 37 -10.26 -16.63 0.25
N ARG A 38 -10.89 -16.74 -0.92
CA ARG A 38 -12.27 -17.24 -1.06
C ARG A 38 -12.35 -18.76 -1.28
N ALA A 39 -11.29 -19.36 -1.80
CA ALA A 39 -11.26 -20.78 -2.18
C ALA A 39 -10.69 -21.70 -1.08
N GLY A 40 -9.87 -21.18 -0.16
CA GLY A 40 -9.27 -21.92 0.94
C GLY A 40 -9.70 -21.39 2.30
N GLY A 41 -10.31 -22.24 3.12
CA GLY A 41 -10.74 -21.89 4.48
C GLY A 41 -9.57 -21.58 5.41
N GLY A 42 -9.71 -20.50 6.19
CA GLY A 42 -9.07 -20.33 7.50
C GLY A 42 -7.54 -20.32 7.56
N ALA A 43 -6.82 -20.12 6.46
CA ALA A 43 -5.37 -19.89 6.56
C ALA A 43 -5.13 -18.59 7.33
N ASP A 44 -4.35 -18.66 8.40
CA ASP A 44 -4.01 -17.51 9.24
C ASP A 44 -3.37 -16.41 8.37
N ALA A 45 -3.80 -15.16 8.58
CA ALA A 45 -3.39 -14.02 7.75
C ALA A 45 -1.88 -13.78 7.82
N LEU A 46 -1.27 -14.12 8.97
CA LEU A 46 0.17 -14.15 9.17
C LEU A 46 0.85 -15.16 8.26
N THR A 47 0.34 -16.40 8.21
CA THR A 47 0.91 -17.46 7.36
C THR A 47 0.89 -17.08 5.88
N THR A 48 -0.22 -16.50 5.41
CA THR A 48 -0.33 -16.04 4.01
C THR A 48 0.70 -14.95 3.70
N THR A 49 0.91 -14.02 4.64
CA THR A 49 1.87 -12.93 4.51
C THR A 49 3.31 -13.44 4.51
N THR A 50 3.63 -14.40 5.39
CA THR A 50 4.95 -15.04 5.43
C THR A 50 5.28 -15.73 4.11
N TRP A 51 4.33 -16.46 3.52
CA TRP A 51 4.52 -17.06 2.20
C TRP A 51 4.69 -16.03 1.09
N ALA A 52 3.93 -14.93 1.11
CA ALA A 52 4.11 -13.84 0.16
C ALA A 52 5.52 -13.23 0.23
N PHE A 53 6.03 -12.98 1.45
CA PHE A 53 7.41 -12.52 1.64
C PHE A 53 8.44 -13.55 1.20
N ALA A 54 8.23 -14.84 1.49
CA ALA A 54 9.15 -15.90 1.08
C ALA A 54 9.25 -16.02 -0.44
N ILE A 55 8.11 -15.99 -1.14
CA ILE A 55 8.06 -16.02 -2.61
C ILE A 55 8.70 -14.75 -3.18
N GLY A 56 8.41 -13.58 -2.61
CA GLY A 56 9.02 -12.32 -3.02
C GLY A 56 10.54 -12.32 -2.84
N ALA A 57 11.03 -12.80 -1.70
CA ALA A 57 12.45 -12.95 -1.41
C ALA A 57 13.12 -13.93 -2.38
N ALA A 58 12.50 -15.09 -2.63
CA ALA A 58 13.00 -16.07 -3.59
C ALA A 58 13.05 -15.51 -5.03
N GLY A 59 12.05 -14.72 -5.43
CA GLY A 59 12.01 -14.06 -6.73
C GLY A 59 13.08 -12.96 -6.89
N LEU A 60 13.41 -12.25 -5.81
CA LEU A 60 14.45 -11.23 -5.79
C LEU A 60 15.86 -11.80 -5.59
N LEU A 61 15.99 -13.03 -5.08
CA LEU A 61 17.28 -13.65 -4.77
C LEU A 61 18.26 -13.69 -5.95
N PRO A 62 17.87 -14.04 -7.19
CA PRO A 62 18.80 -14.05 -8.33
C PRO A 62 19.37 -12.66 -8.64
N ALA A 63 18.55 -11.62 -8.55
CA ALA A 63 18.99 -10.24 -8.74
C ALA A 63 19.93 -9.80 -7.60
N ALA A 64 19.60 -10.14 -6.35
CA ALA A 64 20.46 -9.86 -5.20
C ALA A 64 21.82 -10.59 -5.30
N LEU A 65 21.85 -11.81 -5.82
CA LEU A 65 23.10 -12.54 -6.07
C LEU A 65 23.92 -11.91 -7.19
N ALA A 66 23.29 -11.35 -8.22
CA ALA A 66 23.97 -10.69 -9.33
C ALA A 66 24.57 -9.33 -8.94
N GLU A 67 23.88 -8.55 -8.09
CA GLU A 67 24.35 -7.25 -7.60
C GLU A 67 25.29 -7.36 -6.38
N GLY A 68 25.20 -8.47 -5.65
CA GLY A 68 25.97 -8.75 -4.45
C GLY A 68 25.11 -8.63 -3.18
N LEU A 69 25.27 -9.60 -2.27
CA LEU A 69 24.44 -9.74 -1.06
C LEU A 69 24.81 -8.75 0.07
N VAL A 70 26.01 -8.17 0.02
CA VAL A 70 26.54 -7.31 1.07
C VAL A 70 26.54 -5.87 0.58
N PRO A 71 26.18 -4.88 1.42
CA PRO A 71 26.27 -3.48 1.04
C PRO A 71 27.70 -3.11 0.64
N HIS A 72 27.89 -2.67 -0.60
CA HIS A 72 29.19 -2.17 -1.10
C HIS A 72 29.44 -0.69 -0.73
N THR A 73 28.74 -0.18 0.27
CA THR A 73 28.78 1.23 0.67
C THR A 73 29.88 1.50 1.70
N GLY A 74 30.32 2.76 1.80
CA GLY A 74 31.31 3.18 2.80
C GLY A 74 30.85 3.09 4.27
N GLU A 75 29.55 2.89 4.50
CA GLU A 75 28.91 2.83 5.83
C GLU A 75 27.96 1.60 5.92
N PRO A 76 28.51 0.37 5.91
CA PRO A 76 27.69 -0.85 5.85
C PRO A 76 26.82 -1.03 7.09
N VAL A 77 27.30 -0.57 8.27
CA VAL A 77 26.53 -0.63 9.52
C VAL A 77 25.29 0.26 9.44
N GLY A 78 25.41 1.47 8.90
CA GLY A 78 24.28 2.38 8.74
C GLY A 78 23.20 1.80 7.81
N VAL A 79 23.60 1.16 6.71
CA VAL A 79 22.67 0.49 5.79
C VAL A 79 21.96 -0.67 6.48
N LEU A 80 22.69 -1.51 7.24
CA LEU A 80 22.09 -2.62 7.97
C LEU A 80 21.11 -2.15 9.05
N LEU A 81 21.42 -1.05 9.75
CA LEU A 81 20.51 -0.44 10.73
C LEU A 81 19.23 0.08 10.07
N LEU A 82 19.33 0.77 8.94
CA LEU A 82 18.17 1.24 8.18
C LEU A 82 17.34 0.08 7.63
N LEU A 83 18.00 -0.97 7.13
CA LEU A 83 17.34 -2.18 6.67
C LEU A 83 16.57 -2.86 7.81
N GLY A 84 17.22 -3.00 8.97
CA GLY A 84 16.59 -3.52 10.19
C GLY A 84 15.40 -2.67 10.65
N TYR A 85 15.52 -1.34 10.58
CA TYR A 85 14.43 -0.42 10.88
C TYR A 85 13.23 -0.62 9.95
N VAL A 86 13.44 -0.68 8.63
CA VAL A 86 12.37 -0.87 7.64
C VAL A 86 11.72 -2.25 7.78
N ALA A 87 12.50 -3.29 8.03
CA ALA A 87 11.97 -4.64 8.24
C ALA A 87 11.16 -4.74 9.55
N ALA A 88 11.62 -4.12 10.64
CA ALA A 88 10.98 -4.24 11.94
C ALA A 88 9.76 -3.33 12.10
N VAL A 89 9.89 -2.04 11.74
CA VAL A 89 8.91 -1.00 12.14
C VAL A 89 7.77 -0.86 11.13
N PRO A 90 7.98 -0.37 9.90
CA PRO A 90 6.89 -0.22 8.94
C PRO A 90 6.43 -1.55 8.32
N THR A 91 7.18 -2.64 8.51
CA THR A 91 6.80 -3.96 7.98
C THR A 91 6.26 -4.87 9.09
N ALA A 92 7.11 -5.48 9.92
CA ALA A 92 6.67 -6.49 10.88
C ALA A 92 5.67 -5.95 11.92
N LEU A 93 6.01 -4.84 12.59
CA LEU A 93 5.15 -4.23 13.60
C LEU A 93 3.85 -3.70 12.98
N ALA A 94 3.92 -3.01 11.85
CA ALA A 94 2.74 -2.51 11.16
C ALA A 94 1.77 -3.62 10.73
N TYR A 95 2.28 -4.73 10.18
CA TYR A 95 1.45 -5.88 9.82
C TYR A 95 0.83 -6.55 11.06
N ALA A 96 1.59 -6.69 12.16
CA ALA A 96 1.05 -7.22 13.40
C ALA A 96 -0.11 -6.36 13.95
N LEU A 97 0.07 -5.03 13.96
CA LEU A 97 -0.97 -4.09 14.35
C LEU A 97 -2.16 -4.09 13.37
N TYR A 98 -1.89 -4.22 12.07
CA TYR A 98 -2.92 -4.33 11.04
C TYR A 98 -3.79 -5.57 11.26
N PHE A 99 -3.20 -6.74 11.48
CA PHE A 99 -3.96 -7.97 11.73
C PHE A 99 -4.70 -7.92 13.07
N ALA A 100 -4.08 -7.37 14.12
CA ALA A 100 -4.74 -7.17 15.40
C ALA A 100 -5.94 -6.24 15.29
N GLY A 101 -5.81 -5.13 14.54
CA GLY A 101 -6.91 -4.22 14.25
C GLY A 101 -7.99 -4.86 13.38
N ALA A 102 -7.60 -5.56 12.31
CA ALA A 102 -8.53 -6.22 11.40
C ALA A 102 -9.43 -7.24 12.11
N ALA A 103 -8.97 -7.87 13.18
CA ALA A 103 -9.76 -8.81 13.99
C ALA A 103 -10.91 -8.15 14.78
N VAL A 104 -10.83 -6.84 15.07
CA VAL A 104 -11.75 -6.15 15.99
C VAL A 104 -12.45 -4.93 15.39
N VAL A 105 -12.02 -4.45 14.23
CA VAL A 105 -12.50 -3.21 13.61
C VAL A 105 -13.77 -3.48 12.76
N ARG A 106 -14.86 -2.80 13.11
CA ARG A 106 -16.12 -2.81 12.32
C ARG A 106 -15.96 -2.03 11.02
N ALA A 107 -16.71 -2.42 9.98
CA ALA A 107 -16.65 -1.82 8.63
C ALA A 107 -16.70 -0.27 8.61
N ALA A 108 -17.48 0.36 9.48
CA ALA A 108 -17.57 1.83 9.55
C ALA A 108 -16.25 2.52 9.97
N THR A 109 -15.45 1.87 10.83
CA THR A 109 -14.16 2.39 11.27
C THR A 109 -13.09 2.21 10.19
N VAL A 110 -13.19 1.15 9.37
CA VAL A 110 -12.30 0.92 8.21
C VAL A 110 -12.38 2.10 7.23
N SER A 111 -13.57 2.62 6.96
CA SER A 111 -13.75 3.77 6.07
C SER A 111 -13.02 5.04 6.56
N VAL A 112 -13.01 5.29 7.86
CA VAL A 112 -12.28 6.43 8.44
C VAL A 112 -10.78 6.22 8.34
N ILE A 113 -10.30 4.99 8.58
CA ILE A 113 -8.88 4.63 8.46
C ILE A 113 -8.37 4.83 7.02
N MET A 114 -9.16 4.47 6.01
CA MET A 114 -8.79 4.68 4.59
C MET A 114 -8.61 6.15 4.21
N LEU A 115 -9.31 7.06 4.88
CA LEU A 115 -9.14 8.50 4.69
C LEU A 115 -7.90 9.04 5.44
N LEU A 116 -7.54 8.42 6.55
CA LEU A 116 -6.41 8.86 7.36
C LEU A 116 -5.08 8.64 6.64
N GLU A 117 -4.95 7.58 5.84
CA GLU A 117 -3.75 7.28 5.06
C GLU A 117 -3.33 8.41 4.10
N PRO A 118 -4.17 8.85 3.12
CA PRO A 118 -3.79 9.92 2.21
C PRO A 118 -3.60 11.27 2.92
N VAL A 119 -4.35 11.55 4.00
CA VAL A 119 -4.19 12.79 4.78
C VAL A 119 -2.84 12.80 5.50
N SER A 120 -2.50 11.72 6.21
CA SER A 120 -1.22 11.59 6.91
C SER A 120 -0.04 11.62 5.93
N ALA A 121 -0.15 10.95 4.78
CA ALA A 121 0.87 10.99 3.74
C ALA A 121 1.11 12.42 3.24
N ALA A 122 0.05 13.18 2.95
CA ALA A 122 0.16 14.58 2.53
C ALA A 122 0.76 15.47 3.64
N LEU A 123 0.33 15.29 4.89
CA LEU A 123 0.87 16.05 6.03
C LEU A 123 2.36 15.79 6.23
N ILE A 124 2.80 14.53 6.16
CA ILE A 124 4.22 14.16 6.30
C ILE A 124 5.02 14.73 5.13
N ALA A 125 4.54 14.63 3.89
CA ALA A 125 5.21 15.18 2.72
C ALA A 125 5.44 16.70 2.85
N VAL A 126 4.46 17.44 3.34
CA VAL A 126 4.57 18.89 3.48
C VAL A 126 5.42 19.29 4.69
N SER A 127 5.22 18.65 5.84
CA SER A 127 5.86 19.05 7.11
C SER A 127 7.28 18.54 7.28
N LEU A 128 7.56 17.29 6.89
CA LEU A 128 8.87 16.66 7.07
C LEU A 128 9.73 16.73 5.82
N LEU A 129 9.14 16.51 4.63
CA LEU A 129 9.90 16.53 3.37
C LEU A 129 10.02 17.95 2.79
N GLY A 130 9.32 18.93 3.38
CA GLY A 130 9.34 20.33 2.95
C GLY A 130 8.76 20.54 1.56
N GLU A 131 7.91 19.62 1.08
CA GLU A 131 7.27 19.79 -0.22
C GLU A 131 6.40 21.05 -0.21
N ARG A 132 6.69 21.96 -1.15
CA ARG A 132 5.88 23.16 -1.34
C ARG A 132 4.47 22.74 -1.78
N LEU A 133 3.44 23.24 -1.10
CA LEU A 133 2.05 23.10 -1.55
C LEU A 133 1.91 23.73 -2.93
N THR A 134 1.95 22.90 -3.96
CA THR A 134 1.57 23.30 -5.31
C THR A 134 0.08 23.10 -5.49
N ALA A 135 -0.54 23.88 -6.37
CA ALA A 135 -1.94 23.69 -6.74
C ALA A 135 -2.23 22.25 -7.20
N ALA A 136 -1.26 21.61 -7.86
CA ALA A 136 -1.36 20.21 -8.28
C ALA A 136 -1.43 19.21 -7.10
N ILE A 137 -0.63 19.39 -6.05
CA ILE A 137 -0.69 18.56 -4.84
C ILE A 137 -2.05 18.75 -4.15
N VAL A 138 -2.50 19.99 -4.00
CA VAL A 138 -3.80 20.29 -3.37
C VAL A 138 -4.94 19.65 -4.16
N LEU A 139 -4.98 19.84 -5.49
CA LEU A 139 -6.01 19.24 -6.34
C LEU A 139 -5.96 17.71 -6.32
N GLY A 140 -4.77 17.12 -6.39
CA GLY A 140 -4.59 15.66 -6.32
C GLY A 140 -5.07 15.08 -4.99
N THR A 141 -4.73 15.73 -3.87
CA THR A 141 -5.18 15.33 -2.54
C THR A 141 -6.70 15.45 -2.41
N LEU A 142 -7.30 16.56 -2.84
CA LEU A 142 -8.76 16.74 -2.82
C LEU A 142 -9.48 15.69 -3.66
N LEU A 143 -8.95 15.37 -4.84
CA LEU A 143 -9.50 14.32 -5.71
C LEU A 143 -9.42 12.94 -5.07
N LEU A 144 -8.29 12.60 -4.44
CA LEU A 144 -8.11 11.35 -3.69
C LEU A 144 -9.11 11.25 -2.53
N LEU A 145 -9.25 12.30 -1.74
CA LEU A 145 -10.20 12.34 -0.62
C LEU A 145 -11.63 12.18 -1.10
N ALA A 146 -12.02 12.85 -2.20
CA ALA A 146 -13.34 12.71 -2.78
C ALA A 146 -13.62 11.27 -3.26
N ALA A 147 -12.65 10.63 -3.92
CA ALA A 147 -12.77 9.26 -4.39
C ALA A 147 -12.92 8.25 -3.22
N VAL A 148 -12.07 8.35 -2.19
CA VAL A 148 -12.13 7.46 -1.02
C VAL A 148 -13.43 7.68 -0.24
N THR A 149 -13.84 8.94 -0.06
CA THR A 149 -15.11 9.27 0.62
C THR A 149 -16.31 8.74 -0.16
N GLY A 150 -16.33 8.91 -1.48
CA GLY A 150 -17.39 8.37 -2.34
C GLY A 150 -17.48 6.84 -2.28
N LEU A 151 -16.33 6.15 -2.28
CA LEU A 151 -16.27 4.70 -2.12
C LEU A 151 -16.82 4.25 -0.76
N ALA A 152 -16.41 4.91 0.33
CA ALA A 152 -16.92 4.62 1.67
C ALA A 152 -18.45 4.80 1.78
N PHE A 153 -19.00 5.85 1.17
CA PHE A 153 -20.45 6.05 1.13
C PHE A 153 -21.18 4.98 0.30
N ALA A 154 -20.60 4.54 -0.82
CA ALA A 154 -21.19 3.46 -1.62
C ALA A 154 -21.21 2.13 -0.86
N GLU A 155 -20.12 1.79 -0.16
CA GLU A 155 -20.02 0.56 0.63
C GLU A 155 -21.02 0.54 1.79
N THR A 156 -21.16 1.66 2.51
CA THR A 156 -22.14 1.77 3.61
C THR A 156 -23.57 1.63 3.12
N ARG A 157 -23.94 2.24 1.97
CA ARG A 157 -25.26 2.06 1.35
C ARG A 157 -25.55 0.62 0.99
N THR A 158 -24.61 -0.04 0.31
CA THR A 158 -24.74 -1.44 -0.10
C THR A 158 -24.91 -2.38 1.10
N ALA A 159 -24.22 -2.09 2.22
CA ALA A 159 -24.36 -2.85 3.46
C ALA A 159 -25.72 -2.66 4.14
N VAL A 160 -26.30 -1.46 4.07
CA VAL A 160 -27.65 -1.16 4.59
C VAL A 160 -28.72 -1.86 3.77
N GLU A 161 -28.61 -1.85 2.43
CA GLU A 161 -29.54 -2.51 1.52
C GLU A 161 -29.61 -4.03 1.76
N ARG A 162 -28.44 -4.70 1.84
CA ARG A 162 -28.39 -6.15 2.14
C ARG A 162 -29.01 -6.51 3.49
N ARG A 163 -28.82 -5.67 4.52
CA ARG A 163 -29.46 -5.88 5.84
C ARG A 163 -30.97 -5.74 5.77
N ARG A 164 -31.47 -4.83 4.93
CA ARG A 164 -32.90 -4.62 4.74
C ARG A 164 -33.54 -5.79 3.99
N GLU A 165 -32.88 -6.30 2.94
CA GLU A 165 -33.32 -7.52 2.23
C GLU A 165 -33.37 -8.75 3.15
N ALA A 166 -32.34 -8.94 3.98
CA ALA A 166 -32.29 -10.04 4.95
C ALA A 166 -33.30 -9.92 6.09
N ALA A 167 -33.84 -8.73 6.36
CA ALA A 167 -34.87 -8.51 7.38
C ALA A 167 -36.30 -8.68 6.83
N VAL A 168 -36.45 -8.73 5.51
CA VAL A 168 -37.74 -8.87 4.81
C VAL A 168 -37.95 -10.32 4.31
N ALA A 169 -36.87 -11.10 4.18
CA ALA A 169 -36.88 -12.54 3.90
C ALA A 169 -37.10 -13.38 5.17
#